data_AF-A0A3A8JZK6-F1
#
_entry.id   AF-A0A3A8JZK6-F1
#
_cell.length_a   1.000
_cell.length_b   1.000
_cell.length_c   1.000
_cell.angle_alpha   90.00
_cell.angle_beta   90.00
_cell.angle_gamma   90.00
#
_symmetry.space_group_name_H-M   'P 1'
#
loop_
_entity.id
_entity.type
_entity.pdbx_description
1 polymer ?
#
loop_
_entity_poly.entity_id
_entity_poly.type
_entity_poly.pdbx_seq_one_letter_code
_entity_poly.pdbx_strand_id
1 'polypeptide(L)'
;MRAHPVRTVCLLLLLCSLGPPSAWAAQAPEAPWAIILGQDAKRPTVAKLLAAQKKARALAWVKPAKGFPKLVASKSLPGLPEGQHVLLLGVCGTKAEAQAARALVRPMVPDVAVQQLTGTAALACPAPNALKAELPADAKAEGTFAFPDAPGLELTVHRVAPSPALACPATDLLLRVVQGDAVLARHVMKGQCAGACNPQEQEAAKARVASLQEKARQGDTMAEMMLKNVSVDCQARQTHFKTVLTELGAPVAVVAQEPAMNSRMPDVGMLVGPGCGKLIVSPYLSGETGAQDLSKVLAKADAEGPEGWKAFSVFVPGRDPTAQAERRHLGHFVWIAPKCEWVTDDEEGQDM
;
A
#
# COMPACT_ATOMS: atom_id res chain seq x y z
N MET A 1 39.21 -17.24 81.58
CA MET A 1 38.44 -18.46 81.88
C MET A 1 37.09 -18.37 81.19
N ARG A 2 36.58 -19.55 80.80
CA ARG A 2 35.43 -19.85 79.95
C ARG A 2 34.11 -19.17 80.37
N ALA A 3 33.25 -18.84 79.40
CA ALA A 3 31.86 -19.36 79.28
C ALA A 3 31.14 -18.76 78.04
N HIS A 4 30.15 -19.50 77.56
CA HIS A 4 29.61 -19.58 76.19
C HIS A 4 28.19 -18.95 76.06
N PRO A 5 27.54 -18.99 74.87
CA PRO A 5 26.67 -17.95 74.33
C PRO A 5 25.16 -18.24 74.52
N VAL A 6 24.33 -17.21 74.35
CA VAL A 6 22.88 -17.35 74.15
C VAL A 6 22.44 -16.35 73.08
N ARG A 7 21.57 -16.82 72.17
CA ARG A 7 20.83 -16.10 71.10
C ARG A 7 21.41 -16.21 69.69
N THR A 8 21.32 -17.42 69.13
CA THR A 8 21.33 -17.66 67.68
C THR A 8 20.19 -18.60 67.31
N VAL A 9 18.95 -18.27 67.66
CA VAL A 9 17.75 -18.99 67.17
C VAL A 9 16.59 -18.00 67.11
N CYS A 10 16.53 -17.15 66.07
CA CYS A 10 15.29 -16.47 65.66
C CYS A 10 15.40 -15.77 64.28
N LEU A 11 16.44 -16.06 63.49
CA LEU A 11 16.73 -15.38 62.23
C LEU A 11 16.78 -16.34 61.02
N LEU A 12 16.13 -17.50 61.14
CA LEU A 12 16.08 -18.53 60.09
C LEU A 12 14.65 -18.91 59.64
N LEU A 13 13.60 -18.31 60.23
CA LEU A 13 12.22 -18.53 59.80
C LEU A 13 11.61 -17.38 58.99
N LEU A 14 12.30 -16.25 58.85
CA LEU A 14 11.87 -15.15 57.96
C LEU A 14 12.55 -15.14 56.59
N LEU A 15 13.49 -16.06 56.34
CA LEU A 15 14.23 -16.18 55.07
C LEU A 15 13.61 -17.18 54.08
N CYS A 16 12.48 -17.81 54.42
CA CYS A 16 11.72 -18.65 53.48
C CYS A 16 10.54 -17.93 52.80
N SER A 17 10.31 -16.64 53.09
CA SER A 17 9.23 -15.84 52.48
C SER A 17 9.71 -14.89 51.38
N LEU A 18 11.02 -14.81 51.16
CA LEU A 18 11.64 -14.04 50.09
C LEU A 18 12.39 -15.02 49.19
N GLY A 19 11.61 -15.85 48.50
CA GLY A 19 12.11 -16.49 47.29
C GLY A 19 12.64 -15.39 46.35
N PRO A 20 13.72 -15.65 45.61
CA PRO A 20 14.18 -14.70 44.60
C PRO A 20 13.02 -14.37 43.66
N PRO A 21 12.95 -13.17 43.05
CA PRO A 21 12.12 -12.94 41.88
C PRO A 21 12.71 -13.75 40.71
N SER A 22 12.64 -15.07 40.81
CA SER A 22 12.90 -15.99 39.73
C SER A 22 11.74 -15.89 38.76
N ALA A 23 12.13 -15.74 37.50
CA ALA A 23 11.27 -15.81 36.31
C ALA A 23 10.35 -14.59 36.21
N TRP A 24 10.70 -13.60 35.40
CA TRP A 24 10.27 -13.67 33.99
C TRP A 24 9.06 -14.58 33.90
N ALA A 25 7.87 -14.02 34.13
CA ALA A 25 6.66 -14.62 33.62
C ALA A 25 6.86 -14.70 32.11
N ALA A 26 7.44 -15.82 31.66
CA ALA A 26 7.32 -16.27 30.30
C ALA A 26 5.81 -16.39 30.13
N GLN A 27 5.21 -15.37 29.54
CA GLN A 27 3.83 -15.43 29.08
C GLN A 27 3.71 -16.78 28.41
N ALA A 28 2.79 -17.62 28.90
CA ALA A 28 2.54 -18.91 28.30
C ALA A 28 2.43 -18.69 26.79
N PRO A 29 3.18 -19.45 25.96
CA PRO A 29 3.25 -19.18 24.54
C PRO A 29 1.81 -19.09 24.00
N GLU A 30 1.48 -17.94 23.42
CA GLU A 30 0.16 -17.71 22.84
C GLU A 30 -0.14 -18.85 21.85
N ALA A 31 -1.39 -19.31 21.82
CA ALA A 31 -1.76 -20.37 20.89
C ALA A 31 -1.55 -19.87 19.44
N PRO A 32 -0.92 -20.66 18.54
CA PRO A 32 -0.57 -20.20 17.20
C PRO A 32 -1.78 -19.76 16.38
N TRP A 33 -1.56 -18.85 15.43
CA TRP A 33 -2.61 -18.30 14.56
C TRP A 33 -2.37 -18.66 13.09
N ALA A 34 -3.34 -19.31 12.46
CA ALA A 34 -3.32 -19.65 11.05
C ALA A 34 -3.86 -18.50 10.19
N ILE A 35 -3.22 -18.25 9.05
CA ILE A 35 -3.69 -17.30 8.04
C ILE A 35 -4.31 -18.08 6.88
N ILE A 36 -5.62 -17.94 6.70
CA ILE A 36 -6.44 -18.73 5.78
C ILE A 36 -6.76 -17.88 4.56
N LEU A 37 -6.32 -18.33 3.37
CA LEU A 37 -6.60 -17.70 2.08
C LEU A 37 -7.94 -18.15 1.47
N GLY A 38 -8.54 -19.20 2.03
CA GLY A 38 -9.83 -19.74 1.65
C GLY A 38 -9.97 -21.21 2.06
N GLN A 39 -11.21 -21.71 2.04
CA GLN A 39 -11.56 -23.05 2.49
C GLN A 39 -12.79 -23.60 1.76
N ASP A 40 -12.84 -24.90 1.56
CA ASP A 40 -13.99 -25.59 0.94
C ASP A 40 -13.97 -27.08 1.32
N ALA A 41 -15.14 -27.73 1.38
CA ALA A 41 -15.24 -29.17 1.61
C ALA A 41 -14.59 -30.02 0.49
N LYS A 42 -14.53 -29.48 -0.73
CA LYS A 42 -13.95 -30.12 -1.91
C LYS A 42 -12.54 -29.60 -2.14
N ARG A 43 -11.55 -30.48 -1.93
CA ARG A 43 -10.12 -30.20 -2.22
C ARG A 43 -9.86 -29.56 -3.61
N PRO A 44 -10.51 -30.00 -4.71
CA PRO A 44 -10.29 -29.39 -6.02
C PRO A 44 -10.70 -27.91 -6.09
N THR A 45 -11.71 -27.47 -5.34
CA THR A 45 -12.14 -26.07 -5.28
C THR A 45 -11.04 -25.20 -4.69
N VAL A 46 -10.47 -25.62 -3.57
CA VAL A 46 -9.36 -24.92 -2.90
C VAL A 46 -8.10 -24.90 -3.76
N ALA A 47 -7.83 -25.97 -4.51
CA ALA A 47 -6.71 -26.01 -5.45
C ALA A 47 -6.89 -25.01 -6.60
N LYS A 48 -8.11 -24.87 -7.14
CA LYS A 48 -8.44 -23.85 -8.14
C LYS A 48 -8.30 -22.43 -7.57
N LEU A 49 -8.70 -22.21 -6.32
CA LEU A 49 -8.54 -20.93 -5.64
C LEU A 49 -7.06 -20.52 -5.57
N LEU A 50 -6.17 -21.44 -5.16
CA LEU A 50 -4.73 -21.16 -5.15
C LEU A 50 -4.20 -20.79 -6.55
N ALA A 51 -4.62 -21.51 -7.58
CA ALA A 51 -4.22 -21.22 -8.95
C ALA A 51 -4.72 -19.83 -9.40
N ALA A 52 -5.97 -19.47 -9.06
CA ALA A 52 -6.54 -18.17 -9.35
C ALA A 52 -5.79 -17.03 -8.64
N GLN A 53 -5.47 -17.19 -7.35
CA GLN A 53 -4.71 -16.20 -6.57
C GLN A 53 -3.28 -16.01 -7.11
N LYS A 54 -2.63 -17.09 -7.55
CA LYS A 54 -1.32 -17.01 -8.22
C LYS A 54 -1.43 -16.27 -9.57
N LYS A 55 -2.43 -16.60 -10.38
CA LYS A 55 -2.69 -15.93 -11.67
C LYS A 55 -2.96 -14.44 -11.49
N ALA A 56 -3.72 -14.07 -10.46
CA ALA A 56 -4.02 -12.68 -10.10
C ALA A 56 -2.86 -11.96 -9.37
N ARG A 57 -1.73 -12.64 -9.12
CA ARG A 57 -0.57 -12.12 -8.38
C ARG A 57 -0.95 -11.55 -7.00
N ALA A 58 -1.95 -12.15 -6.35
CA ALA A 58 -2.55 -11.65 -5.12
C ALA A 58 -1.60 -11.70 -3.90
N LEU A 59 -0.54 -12.51 -3.98
CA LEU A 59 0.44 -12.70 -2.90
C LEU A 59 1.74 -11.90 -3.12
N ALA A 60 1.75 -10.92 -4.04
CA ALA A 60 2.98 -10.25 -4.46
C ALA A 60 3.68 -9.42 -3.36
N TRP A 61 2.92 -8.90 -2.38
CA TRP A 61 3.45 -8.18 -1.22
C TRP A 61 3.86 -9.06 -0.05
N VAL A 62 3.68 -10.37 -0.19
CA VAL A 62 4.07 -11.35 0.82
C VAL A 62 5.26 -12.14 0.32
N LYS A 63 6.21 -12.38 1.22
CA LYS A 63 7.23 -13.41 1.11
C LYS A 63 6.76 -14.63 1.90
N PRO A 64 6.20 -15.66 1.25
CA PRO A 64 5.71 -16.84 1.96
C PRO A 64 6.86 -17.58 2.65
N ALA A 65 6.57 -18.20 3.79
CA ALA A 65 7.51 -19.12 4.43
C ALA A 65 7.69 -20.40 3.59
N LYS A 66 8.79 -21.12 3.81
CA LYS A 66 9.09 -22.36 3.07
C LYS A 66 7.94 -23.36 3.23
N GLY A 67 7.46 -23.89 2.09
CA GLY A 67 6.37 -24.87 2.06
C GLY A 67 4.96 -24.25 2.05
N PHE A 68 4.84 -22.93 2.02
CA PHE A 68 3.59 -22.20 1.88
C PHE A 68 3.52 -21.40 0.56
N PRO A 69 2.31 -21.06 0.06
CA PRO A 69 0.99 -21.45 0.58
C PRO A 69 0.74 -22.96 0.44
N LYS A 70 0.01 -23.54 1.40
CA LYS A 70 -0.19 -24.99 1.53
C LYS A 70 -1.66 -25.33 1.69
N LEU A 71 -2.12 -26.35 0.95
CA LEU A 71 -3.42 -26.96 1.17
C LEU A 71 -3.32 -28.05 2.23
N VAL A 72 -4.17 -27.96 3.26
CA VAL A 72 -4.25 -28.93 4.36
C VAL A 72 -5.69 -29.39 4.55
N ALA A 73 -5.88 -30.60 5.10
CA ALA A 73 -7.18 -31.00 5.63
C ALA A 73 -7.34 -30.41 7.04
N SER A 74 -8.51 -29.89 7.40
CA SER A 74 -8.70 -29.21 8.69
C SER A 74 -8.37 -30.10 9.89
N LYS A 75 -8.66 -31.41 9.81
CA LYS A 75 -8.27 -32.39 10.84
C LYS A 75 -6.78 -32.45 11.18
N SER A 76 -5.90 -31.95 10.31
CA SER A 76 -4.45 -31.93 10.54
C SER A 76 -3.96 -30.76 11.39
N LEU A 77 -4.82 -29.76 11.64
CA LEU A 77 -4.52 -28.59 12.47
C LEU A 77 -5.74 -28.31 13.36
N PRO A 78 -5.67 -28.70 14.65
CA PRO A 78 -6.75 -28.46 15.60
C PRO A 78 -7.12 -26.98 15.70
N GLY A 79 -8.41 -26.71 15.71
CA GLY A 79 -8.97 -25.35 15.75
C GLY A 79 -9.43 -24.82 14.39
N LEU A 80 -9.19 -25.53 13.28
CA LEU A 80 -9.78 -25.22 11.97
C LEU A 80 -11.18 -25.84 11.78
N PRO A 81 -12.03 -25.31 10.87
CA PRO A 81 -13.38 -25.83 10.64
C PRO A 81 -13.39 -27.29 10.16
N GLU A 82 -14.13 -28.16 10.85
CA GLU A 82 -14.17 -29.59 10.54
C GLU A 82 -14.72 -29.90 9.14
N GLY A 83 -14.26 -31.01 8.55
CA GLY A 83 -14.75 -31.49 7.25
C GLY A 83 -14.29 -30.67 6.04
N GLN A 84 -13.39 -29.70 6.20
CA GLN A 84 -12.93 -28.81 5.13
C GLN A 84 -11.47 -29.02 4.73
N HIS A 85 -11.16 -28.59 3.52
CA HIS A 85 -9.81 -28.32 3.07
C HIS A 85 -9.54 -26.83 3.17
N VAL A 86 -8.36 -26.47 3.68
CA VAL A 86 -7.99 -25.09 3.98
C VAL A 86 -6.70 -24.74 3.24
N LEU A 87 -6.68 -23.59 2.59
CA LEU A 87 -5.48 -23.01 1.99
C LEU A 87 -4.82 -22.06 2.99
N LEU A 88 -3.65 -22.43 3.49
CA LEU A 88 -2.90 -21.64 4.44
C LEU A 88 -1.81 -20.83 3.75
N LEU A 89 -1.68 -19.56 4.15
CA LEU A 89 -0.52 -18.72 3.82
C LEU A 89 0.64 -18.94 4.79
N GLY A 90 0.35 -19.30 6.04
CA GLY A 90 1.33 -19.54 7.10
C GLY A 90 0.67 -19.63 8.47
N VAL A 91 1.50 -19.83 9.49
CA VAL A 91 1.09 -19.89 10.91
C VAL A 91 2.03 -19.00 11.72
N CYS A 92 1.49 -18.04 12.46
CA CYS A 92 2.24 -17.09 13.27
C CYS A 92 2.11 -17.41 14.77
N GLY A 93 3.05 -16.92 15.58
CA GLY A 93 3.04 -17.17 17.02
C GLY A 93 2.00 -16.34 17.75
N THR A 94 1.71 -15.14 17.23
CA THR A 94 0.80 -14.19 17.87
C THR A 94 -0.32 -13.74 16.93
N LYS A 95 -1.42 -13.26 17.51
CA LYS A 95 -2.52 -12.65 16.74
C LYS A 95 -2.06 -11.44 15.92
N ALA A 96 -1.19 -10.61 16.50
CA ALA A 96 -0.71 -9.38 15.87
C ALA A 96 0.10 -9.67 14.61
N GLU A 97 1.01 -10.65 14.66
CA GLU A 97 1.77 -11.10 13.49
C GLU A 97 0.85 -11.66 12.39
N ALA A 98 -0.14 -12.48 12.76
CA ALA A 98 -1.09 -13.05 11.81
C ALA A 98 -1.95 -11.95 11.17
N GLN A 99 -2.36 -10.93 11.93
CA GLN A 99 -3.12 -9.79 11.42
C GLN A 99 -2.28 -8.91 10.48
N ALA A 100 -1.00 -8.66 10.81
CA ALA A 100 -0.09 -7.95 9.92
C ALA A 100 0.08 -8.73 8.59
N ALA A 101 0.35 -10.03 8.66
CA ALA A 101 0.44 -10.87 7.47
C ALA A 101 -0.86 -10.91 6.65
N ARG A 102 -2.02 -10.92 7.31
CA ARG A 102 -3.34 -10.83 6.66
C ARG A 102 -3.48 -9.51 5.90
N ALA A 103 -3.08 -8.39 6.50
CA ALA A 103 -3.18 -7.07 5.87
C ALA A 103 -2.42 -6.99 4.55
N LEU A 104 -1.29 -7.70 4.40
CA LEU A 104 -0.50 -7.73 3.16
C LEU A 104 -1.22 -8.31 1.94
N VAL A 105 -2.17 -9.22 2.13
CA VAL A 105 -2.89 -9.89 1.04
C VAL A 105 -4.34 -9.45 0.91
N ARG A 106 -4.92 -8.87 1.98
CA ARG A 106 -6.32 -8.45 2.04
C ARG A 106 -6.79 -7.57 0.87
N PRO A 107 -5.98 -6.66 0.30
CA PRO A 107 -6.39 -5.87 -0.87
C PRO A 107 -6.71 -6.71 -2.10
N MET A 108 -6.07 -7.89 -2.26
CA MET A 108 -6.27 -8.76 -3.43
C MET A 108 -7.02 -10.07 -3.10
N VAL A 109 -7.06 -10.45 -1.82
CA VAL A 109 -7.74 -11.65 -1.30
C VAL A 109 -8.68 -11.20 -0.18
N PRO A 110 -9.91 -10.77 -0.50
CA PRO A 110 -10.75 -10.14 0.51
C PRO A 110 -11.18 -11.07 1.65
N ASP A 111 -11.40 -12.34 1.33
CA ASP A 111 -11.85 -13.35 2.29
C ASP A 111 -10.72 -13.94 3.14
N VAL A 112 -9.53 -13.32 3.12
CA VAL A 112 -8.44 -13.77 3.98
C VAL A 112 -8.83 -13.62 5.46
N ALA A 113 -8.67 -14.71 6.19
CA ALA A 113 -9.03 -14.80 7.61
C ALA A 113 -7.83 -15.17 8.47
N VAL A 114 -7.91 -14.84 9.76
CA VAL A 114 -6.98 -15.34 10.79
C VAL A 114 -7.77 -16.16 11.79
N GLN A 115 -7.24 -17.31 12.17
CA GLN A 115 -7.90 -18.24 13.09
C GLN A 115 -6.90 -18.77 14.11
N GLN A 116 -7.26 -18.69 15.39
CA GLN A 116 -6.45 -19.28 16.46
C GLN A 116 -6.55 -20.80 16.37
N LEU A 117 -5.40 -21.46 16.42
CA LEU A 117 -5.30 -22.91 16.50
C LEU A 117 -5.39 -23.34 17.97
N THR A 118 -5.97 -24.51 18.22
CA THR A 118 -6.10 -25.06 19.58
C THR A 118 -5.00 -26.04 19.94
N GLY A 119 -4.14 -26.40 18.97
CA GLY A 119 -3.02 -27.32 19.14
C GLY A 119 -1.69 -26.68 18.79
N THR A 120 -0.61 -27.44 19.01
CA THR A 120 0.73 -27.02 18.57
C THR A 120 0.83 -27.06 17.05
N ALA A 121 1.51 -26.06 16.48
CA ALA A 121 1.78 -25.98 15.06
C ALA A 121 3.18 -25.41 14.83
N ALA A 122 3.87 -25.89 13.79
CA ALA A 122 5.14 -25.31 13.40
C ALA A 122 4.92 -23.87 12.92
N LEU A 123 5.58 -22.92 13.58
CA LEU A 123 5.48 -21.51 13.23
C LEU A 123 6.24 -21.25 11.92
N ALA A 124 5.56 -20.58 11.01
CA ALA A 124 6.04 -20.24 9.68
C ALA A 124 5.30 -18.97 9.24
N CYS A 125 5.54 -17.87 9.96
CA CYS A 125 4.85 -16.62 9.71
C CYS A 125 5.39 -15.99 8.40
N PRO A 126 4.52 -15.63 7.45
CA PRO A 126 4.94 -14.96 6.22
C PRO A 126 5.37 -13.52 6.53
N ALA A 127 6.34 -13.03 5.78
CA ALA A 127 6.91 -11.69 5.98
C ALA A 127 6.51 -10.74 4.84
N PRO A 128 6.58 -9.42 5.06
CA PRO A 128 6.52 -8.43 3.98
C PRO A 128 7.55 -8.70 2.89
N ASN A 129 7.13 -8.66 1.63
CA ASN A 129 8.05 -8.63 0.48
C ASN A 129 8.49 -7.18 0.21
N ALA A 130 9.34 -6.67 1.10
CA ALA A 130 9.73 -5.26 1.09
C ALA A 130 10.65 -4.91 -0.10
N LEU A 131 10.36 -3.78 -0.73
CA LEU A 131 11.21 -3.12 -1.70
C LEU A 131 12.36 -2.42 -1.00
N LYS A 132 13.55 -2.47 -1.61
CA LYS A 132 14.67 -1.58 -1.26
C LYS A 132 14.38 -0.19 -1.83
N ALA A 133 13.55 0.56 -1.14
CA ALA A 133 13.07 1.87 -1.59
C ALA A 133 12.98 2.83 -0.41
N GLU A 134 14.14 3.26 0.07
CA GLU A 134 14.25 4.27 1.13
C GLU A 134 13.60 5.59 0.71
N LEU A 135 13.12 6.32 1.71
CA LEU A 135 12.55 7.64 1.51
C LEU A 135 13.72 8.64 1.33
N PRO A 136 13.72 9.48 0.29
CA PRO A 136 14.71 10.54 0.15
C PRO A 136 14.74 11.43 1.40
N ALA A 137 15.94 11.86 1.83
CA ALA A 137 16.11 12.62 3.07
C ALA A 137 15.40 13.98 3.07
N ASP A 138 15.15 14.54 1.90
CA ASP A 138 14.47 15.81 1.66
C ASP A 138 12.96 15.63 1.42
N ALA A 139 12.44 14.40 1.45
CA ALA A 139 11.02 14.14 1.24
C ALA A 139 10.17 14.68 2.41
N LYS A 140 9.16 15.47 2.08
CA LYS A 140 8.20 16.03 3.04
C LYS A 140 6.91 15.22 3.03
N ALA A 141 6.42 14.84 4.21
CA ALA A 141 5.14 14.14 4.32
C ALA A 141 3.98 15.09 3.93
N GLU A 142 3.10 14.62 3.05
CA GLU A 142 1.89 15.33 2.62
C GLU A 142 0.64 14.67 3.21
N GLY A 143 0.64 13.34 3.37
CA GLY A 143 -0.48 12.61 3.96
C GLY A 143 -0.20 11.14 4.18
N THR A 144 -0.95 10.55 5.11
CA THR A 144 -0.94 9.11 5.42
C THR A 144 -2.36 8.62 5.56
N PHE A 145 -2.68 7.53 4.85
CA PHE A 145 -4.04 7.00 4.75
C PHE A 145 -4.03 5.51 5.08
N ALA A 146 -4.66 5.15 6.19
CA ALA A 146 -4.81 3.75 6.59
C ALA A 146 -5.80 3.01 5.68
N PHE A 147 -5.52 1.74 5.41
CA PHE A 147 -6.45 0.85 4.72
C PHE A 147 -7.53 0.38 5.72
N PRO A 148 -8.83 0.70 5.52
CA PRO A 148 -9.87 0.42 6.52
C PRO A 148 -9.96 -1.06 6.92
N ASP A 149 -9.83 -1.98 5.95
CA ASP A 149 -9.97 -3.42 6.15
C ASP A 149 -8.63 -4.17 6.39
N ALA A 150 -7.51 -3.44 6.36
CA ALA A 150 -6.16 -3.97 6.50
C ALA A 150 -5.35 -3.15 7.52
N PRO A 151 -5.62 -3.30 8.83
CA PRO A 151 -4.92 -2.55 9.87
C PRO A 151 -3.40 -2.68 9.78
N GLY A 152 -2.71 -1.55 9.94
CA GLY A 152 -1.25 -1.45 9.84
C GLY A 152 -0.71 -1.36 8.41
N LEU A 153 -1.56 -1.44 7.38
CA LEU A 153 -1.23 -1.12 6.00
C LEU A 153 -1.63 0.34 5.73
N GLU A 154 -0.72 1.12 5.16
CA GLU A 154 -0.91 2.56 4.93
C GLU A 154 -0.43 2.97 3.54
N LEU A 155 -1.14 3.93 2.93
CA LEU A 155 -0.68 4.68 1.77
C LEU A 155 -0.08 5.99 2.28
N THR A 156 1.23 6.17 2.11
CA THR A 156 1.90 7.43 2.43
C THR A 156 2.18 8.22 1.16
N VAL A 157 2.03 9.53 1.26
CA VAL A 157 2.27 10.48 0.19
C VAL A 157 3.32 11.47 0.67
N HIS A 158 4.37 11.60 -0.12
CA HIS A 158 5.45 12.53 0.16
C HIS A 158 5.70 13.43 -1.05
N ARG A 159 5.94 14.71 -0.79
CA ARG A 159 6.49 15.62 -1.77
C ARG A 159 8.00 15.49 -1.76
N VAL A 160 8.58 15.27 -2.93
CA VAL A 160 10.03 15.17 -3.10
C VAL A 160 10.49 16.33 -3.97
N ALA A 161 11.68 16.85 -3.69
CA ALA A 161 12.26 17.85 -4.57
C ALA A 161 12.38 17.26 -5.98
N PRO A 162 12.12 18.07 -7.02
CA PRO A 162 12.28 17.63 -8.39
C PRO A 162 13.73 17.25 -8.63
N SER A 163 13.97 16.40 -9.63
CA SER A 163 15.33 16.14 -10.10
C SER A 163 16.05 17.47 -10.36
N PRO A 164 17.30 17.66 -9.87
CA PRO A 164 18.07 18.88 -10.12
C PRO A 164 18.38 19.10 -11.60
N ALA A 165 18.14 18.06 -12.43
CA ALA A 165 18.31 18.08 -13.87
C ALA A 165 17.09 18.68 -14.61
N LEU A 166 15.94 18.89 -13.93
CA LEU A 166 14.81 19.62 -14.50
C LEU A 166 15.13 21.13 -14.52
N ALA A 167 14.80 21.79 -15.63
CA ALA A 167 15.04 23.20 -15.77
C ALA A 167 14.17 24.07 -14.85
N CYS A 168 12.98 23.57 -14.49
CA CYS A 168 11.94 24.31 -13.77
C CYS A 168 11.55 23.73 -12.41
N PRO A 169 11.01 24.58 -11.50
CA PRO A 169 10.48 24.12 -10.23
C PRO A 169 9.21 23.29 -10.46
N ALA A 170 9.37 21.98 -10.54
CA ALA A 170 8.29 21.02 -10.43
C ALA A 170 8.31 20.41 -9.02
N THR A 171 7.25 19.71 -8.62
CA THR A 171 7.32 18.86 -7.43
C THR A 171 6.83 17.48 -7.80
N ASP A 172 7.62 16.48 -7.41
CA ASP A 172 7.29 15.08 -7.60
C ASP A 172 6.51 14.61 -6.37
N LEU A 173 5.51 13.76 -6.59
CA LEU A 173 4.87 13.04 -5.51
C LEU A 173 5.38 11.60 -5.49
N LEU A 174 5.78 11.17 -4.31
CA LEU A 174 6.18 9.82 -4.00
C LEU A 174 5.06 9.15 -3.18
N LEU A 175 4.36 8.23 -3.82
CA LEU A 175 3.33 7.41 -3.19
C LEU A 175 3.95 6.06 -2.80
N ARG A 176 3.70 5.62 -1.56
CA ARG A 176 4.22 4.36 -1.03
C ARG A 176 3.12 3.62 -0.30
N VAL A 177 3.02 2.31 -0.53
CA VAL A 177 2.26 1.43 0.35
C VAL A 177 3.24 0.84 1.35
N VAL A 178 2.97 1.02 2.63
CA VAL A 178 3.85 0.60 3.73
C VAL A 178 3.11 -0.27 4.74
N GLN A 179 3.85 -1.15 5.40
CA GLN A 179 3.42 -1.83 6.61
C GLN A 179 4.56 -1.75 7.64
N GLY A 180 4.37 -0.92 8.67
CA GLY A 180 5.49 -0.50 9.52
C GLY A 180 6.61 0.09 8.66
N ASP A 181 7.83 -0.39 8.84
CA ASP A 181 8.99 0.07 8.06
C ASP A 181 9.10 -0.57 6.66
N ALA A 182 8.28 -1.59 6.37
CA ALA A 182 8.35 -2.32 5.10
C ALA A 182 7.62 -1.56 3.98
N VAL A 183 8.35 -1.23 2.93
CA VAL A 183 7.80 -0.60 1.71
C VAL A 183 7.36 -1.68 0.74
N LEU A 184 6.07 -1.79 0.46
CA LEU A 184 5.51 -2.88 -0.34
C LEU A 184 5.35 -2.48 -1.81
N ALA A 185 4.99 -1.22 -2.05
CA ALA A 185 4.89 -0.64 -3.38
C ALA A 185 5.34 0.82 -3.35
N ARG A 186 5.85 1.29 -4.48
CA ARG A 186 6.27 2.67 -4.68
C ARG A 186 5.84 3.12 -6.07
N HIS A 187 5.35 4.34 -6.17
CA HIS A 187 5.15 5.03 -7.42
C HIS A 187 5.60 6.48 -7.31
N VAL A 188 6.31 6.96 -8.33
CA VAL A 188 6.75 8.36 -8.42
C VAL A 188 5.93 9.02 -9.51
N MET A 189 5.05 9.93 -9.09
CA MET A 189 4.33 10.81 -10.02
C MET A 189 5.22 12.01 -10.25
N LYS A 190 5.90 11.98 -11.39
CA LYS A 190 6.77 13.07 -11.80
C LYS A 190 5.92 14.29 -12.13
N GLY A 191 6.33 15.45 -11.60
CA GLY A 191 5.89 16.72 -12.14
C GLY A 191 6.28 16.79 -13.61
N GLN A 192 5.38 17.28 -14.45
CA GLN A 192 5.67 17.49 -15.85
C GLN A 192 6.25 18.88 -16.08
N CYS A 193 7.14 18.93 -17.06
CA CYS A 193 7.93 20.07 -17.44
C CYS A 193 7.76 20.21 -18.98
N ALA A 194 6.92 21.14 -19.48
CA ALA A 194 6.73 21.41 -20.95
C ALA A 194 6.47 22.92 -21.36
N GLY A 195 7.46 23.72 -21.84
CA GLY A 195 7.55 25.22 -22.07
C GLY A 195 7.97 26.30 -20.97
N ALA A 196 8.95 27.18 -21.19
CA ALA A 196 9.24 28.44 -20.42
C ALA A 196 9.15 28.52 -18.86
N CYS A 197 10.26 28.17 -18.21
CA CYS A 197 10.77 28.76 -16.96
C CYS A 197 11.00 30.28 -17.05
N ASN A 198 11.21 30.98 -15.93
CA ASN A 198 11.71 32.35 -16.03
C ASN A 198 13.11 32.36 -16.72
N PRO A 199 13.51 33.44 -17.41
CA PRO A 199 14.74 33.45 -18.20
C PRO A 199 16.01 33.14 -17.38
N GLN A 200 16.03 33.50 -16.10
CA GLN A 200 17.15 33.25 -15.20
C GLN A 200 17.29 31.77 -14.84
N GLU A 201 16.17 31.08 -14.61
CA GLU A 201 16.11 29.65 -14.35
C GLU A 201 16.50 28.83 -15.58
N GLN A 202 16.10 29.26 -16.77
CA GLN A 202 16.49 28.62 -18.04
C GLN A 202 18.01 28.64 -18.23
N GLU A 203 18.65 29.79 -17.98
CA GLU A 203 20.09 29.91 -18.18
C GLU A 203 20.88 29.10 -17.12
N ALA A 204 20.42 29.11 -15.87
CA ALA A 204 20.96 28.24 -14.82
C ALA A 204 20.74 26.75 -15.13
N ALA A 205 19.62 26.37 -15.75
CA ALA A 205 19.37 25.01 -16.20
C ALA A 205 20.32 24.56 -17.31
N LYS A 206 20.51 25.38 -18.35
CA LYS A 206 21.48 25.10 -19.43
C LYS A 206 22.88 24.85 -18.89
N ALA A 207 23.33 25.69 -17.95
CA ALA A 207 24.63 25.52 -17.29
C ALA A 207 24.74 24.20 -16.51
N ARG A 208 23.69 23.82 -15.76
CA ARG A 208 23.63 22.55 -15.01
C ARG A 208 23.63 21.34 -15.95
N VAL A 209 22.84 21.37 -17.02
CA VAL A 209 22.78 20.29 -18.02
C VAL A 209 24.13 20.12 -18.72
N ALA A 210 24.78 21.21 -19.12
CA ALA A 210 26.13 21.16 -19.70
C ALA A 210 27.14 20.52 -18.73
N SER A 211 27.09 20.88 -17.45
CA SER A 211 27.94 20.26 -16.42
C SER A 211 27.67 18.76 -16.25
N LEU A 212 26.40 18.34 -16.24
CA LEU A 212 26.03 16.92 -16.15
C LEU A 212 26.46 16.14 -17.40
N GLN A 213 26.33 16.71 -18.60
CA GLN A 213 26.79 16.10 -19.85
C GLN A 213 28.29 15.86 -19.84
N GLU A 214 29.08 16.82 -19.34
CA GLU A 214 30.52 16.68 -19.24
C GLU A 214 30.92 15.58 -18.23
N LYS A 215 30.26 15.53 -17.06
CA LYS A 215 30.48 14.44 -16.08
C LYS A 215 30.09 13.07 -16.65
N ALA A 216 28.98 12.99 -17.38
CA ALA A 216 28.56 11.76 -18.05
C ALA A 216 29.59 11.30 -19.10
N ARG A 217 30.17 12.21 -19.88
CA ARG A 217 31.27 11.90 -20.82
C ARG A 217 32.52 11.37 -20.11
N GLN A 218 32.73 11.74 -18.86
CA GLN A 218 33.81 11.25 -18.00
C GLN A 218 33.46 9.93 -17.27
N GLY A 219 32.29 9.34 -17.54
CA GLY A 219 31.86 8.04 -16.99
C GLY A 219 31.06 8.12 -15.69
N ASP A 220 30.54 9.29 -15.30
CA ASP A 220 29.69 9.44 -14.12
C ASP A 220 28.28 8.87 -14.36
N THR A 221 28.03 7.67 -13.86
CA THR A 221 26.74 6.97 -13.96
C THR A 221 25.58 7.70 -13.27
N MET A 222 25.84 8.52 -12.25
CA MET A 222 24.80 9.34 -11.60
C MET A 222 24.39 10.48 -12.53
N ALA A 223 25.37 11.13 -13.17
CA ALA A 223 25.10 12.17 -14.16
C ALA A 223 24.32 11.62 -15.37
N GLU A 224 24.68 10.43 -15.87
CA GLU A 224 23.92 9.74 -16.92
C GLU A 224 22.46 9.46 -16.52
N MET A 225 22.22 8.98 -15.30
CA MET A 225 20.86 8.75 -14.80
C MET A 225 20.05 10.04 -14.67
N MET A 226 20.68 11.13 -14.22
CA MET A 226 20.04 12.44 -14.09
C MET A 226 19.65 13.02 -15.45
N LEU A 227 20.47 12.79 -16.50
CA LEU A 227 20.22 13.27 -17.86
C LEU A 227 19.04 12.59 -18.58
N LYS A 228 18.65 11.36 -18.19
CA LYS A 228 17.58 10.58 -18.85
C LYS A 228 16.19 11.24 -18.80
N ASN A 229 15.97 12.24 -17.95
CA ASN A 229 14.68 12.91 -17.77
C ASN A 229 14.77 14.44 -17.92
N VAL A 230 15.82 14.96 -18.56
CA VAL A 230 16.04 16.40 -18.72
C VAL A 230 15.22 16.94 -19.89
N SER A 231 14.44 18.00 -19.62
CA SER A 231 13.87 18.86 -20.64
C SER A 231 14.20 20.31 -20.29
N VAL A 232 14.81 21.03 -21.23
CA VAL A 232 15.21 22.44 -21.07
C VAL A 232 14.11 23.41 -21.51
N ASP A 233 13.15 22.93 -22.30
CA ASP A 233 12.02 23.71 -22.83
C ASP A 233 10.71 23.28 -22.15
N CYS A 234 10.44 23.80 -20.95
CA CYS A 234 9.56 23.12 -19.99
C CYS A 234 8.70 24.08 -19.07
N GLN A 235 7.35 23.94 -18.94
CA GLN A 235 6.39 24.72 -18.11
C GLN A 235 6.27 23.91 -16.86
N ALA A 236 6.45 24.56 -15.73
CA ALA A 236 6.26 23.94 -14.44
C ALA A 236 4.79 23.53 -14.30
N ARG A 237 4.52 22.22 -14.33
CA ARG A 237 3.28 21.67 -13.78
C ARG A 237 3.57 21.12 -12.40
N GLN A 238 2.87 21.65 -11.41
CA GLN A 238 2.95 21.11 -10.06
C GLN A 238 2.03 19.90 -9.97
N THR A 239 2.55 18.81 -9.39
CA THR A 239 1.71 17.70 -8.99
C THR A 239 1.35 17.90 -7.52
N HIS A 240 0.07 17.84 -7.21
CA HIS A 240 -0.46 17.97 -5.85
C HIS A 240 -1.40 16.82 -5.54
N PHE A 241 -1.39 16.46 -4.27
CA PHE A 241 -2.27 15.43 -3.77
C PHE A 241 -3.62 16.06 -3.42
N LYS A 242 -4.71 15.48 -3.93
CA LYS A 242 -6.08 15.85 -3.56
C LYS A 242 -6.75 14.64 -2.93
N THR A 243 -7.01 14.71 -1.63
CA THR A 243 -7.60 13.60 -0.88
C THR A 243 -8.99 13.26 -1.43
N VAL A 244 -9.17 12.02 -1.86
CA VAL A 244 -10.51 11.44 -2.05
C VAL A 244 -10.63 10.24 -1.12
N LEU A 245 -11.64 10.29 -0.26
CA LEU A 245 -12.02 9.18 0.60
C LEU A 245 -12.89 8.24 -0.24
N THR A 246 -12.39 7.04 -0.51
CA THR A 246 -13.13 6.05 -1.31
C THR A 246 -13.78 5.01 -0.41
N GLU A 247 -15.08 4.79 -0.56
CA GLU A 247 -15.83 3.73 0.13
C GLU A 247 -15.54 2.32 -0.44
N LEU A 248 -14.50 2.20 -1.27
CA LEU A 248 -14.17 1.02 -2.07
C LEU A 248 -13.52 -0.13 -1.27
N GLY A 249 -13.32 0.01 0.04
CA GLY A 249 -12.63 -0.99 0.88
C GLY A 249 -11.10 -1.07 0.68
N ALA A 250 -10.57 -0.56 -0.44
CA ALA A 250 -9.16 -0.26 -0.66
C ALA A 250 -8.96 1.27 -0.73
N PRO A 251 -7.85 1.83 -0.21
CA PRO A 251 -7.54 3.24 -0.37
C PRO A 251 -7.12 3.48 -1.82
N VAL A 252 -7.94 4.25 -2.50
CA VAL A 252 -7.62 4.83 -3.79
C VAL A 252 -7.38 6.31 -3.56
N ALA A 253 -6.28 6.83 -4.08
CA ALA A 253 -5.90 8.22 -4.03
C ALA A 253 -6.24 8.92 -5.35
N VAL A 254 -6.66 10.19 -5.27
CA VAL A 254 -6.67 11.08 -6.44
C VAL A 254 -5.44 11.97 -6.37
N VAL A 255 -4.72 12.04 -7.47
CA VAL A 255 -3.59 12.95 -7.65
C VAL A 255 -3.93 13.91 -8.75
N ALA A 256 -3.77 15.20 -8.48
CA ALA A 256 -4.07 16.26 -9.41
C ALA A 256 -2.77 16.89 -9.94
N GLN A 257 -2.81 17.38 -11.18
CA GLN A 257 -1.75 18.18 -11.78
C GLN A 257 -2.32 19.53 -12.18
N GLU A 258 -1.76 20.62 -11.64
CA GLU A 258 -2.18 21.98 -11.99
C GLU A 258 -1.81 22.31 -13.43
N PRO A 259 -2.68 23.03 -14.17
CA PRO A 259 -2.32 23.59 -15.46
C PRO A 259 -1.42 24.82 -15.30
N ALA A 260 -0.85 25.26 -16.43
CA ALA A 260 0.05 26.41 -16.48
C ALA A 260 -0.57 27.66 -15.83
N MET A 261 0.18 28.32 -14.94
CA MET A 261 -0.21 29.58 -14.32
C MET A 261 -0.78 30.53 -15.39
N ASN A 262 -1.97 31.07 -15.10
CA ASN A 262 -2.80 31.97 -15.92
C ASN A 262 -3.74 31.34 -16.96
N SER A 263 -3.81 30.01 -17.10
CA SER A 263 -4.87 29.37 -17.89
C SER A 263 -5.93 28.75 -16.97
N ARG A 264 -7.22 29.08 -17.21
CA ARG A 264 -8.41 28.49 -16.53
C ARG A 264 -8.62 27.01 -16.89
N MET A 265 -7.56 26.27 -17.16
CA MET A 265 -7.67 24.83 -17.37
C MET A 265 -7.92 24.16 -16.01
N PRO A 266 -8.50 22.95 -15.98
CA PRO A 266 -8.69 22.19 -14.74
C PRO A 266 -7.41 21.54 -14.30
N ASP A 267 -7.45 20.99 -13.09
CA ASP A 267 -6.55 19.92 -12.74
C ASP A 267 -6.80 18.65 -13.59
N VAL A 268 -5.71 18.00 -14.00
CA VAL A 268 -5.75 16.62 -14.51
C VAL A 268 -5.67 15.67 -13.32
N GLY A 269 -6.70 14.86 -13.10
CA GLY A 269 -6.70 13.85 -12.05
C GLY A 269 -6.11 12.52 -12.51
N MET A 270 -5.57 11.76 -11.57
CA MET A 270 -5.17 10.36 -11.73
C MET A 270 -5.63 9.58 -10.51
N LEU A 271 -6.20 8.40 -10.73
CA LEU A 271 -6.54 7.47 -9.65
C LEU A 271 -5.36 6.54 -9.41
N VAL A 272 -4.98 6.39 -8.14
CA VAL A 272 -3.89 5.52 -7.73
C VAL A 272 -4.36 4.56 -6.66
N GLY A 273 -4.09 3.28 -6.81
CA GLY A 273 -4.42 2.30 -5.78
C GLY A 273 -3.68 0.96 -5.93
N PRO A 274 -3.93 0.03 -5.02
CA PRO A 274 -3.17 -1.20 -4.90
C PRO A 274 -3.57 -2.24 -5.96
N GLY A 275 -2.61 -2.92 -6.59
CA GLY A 275 -2.90 -4.02 -7.51
C GLY A 275 -1.66 -4.80 -7.95
N CYS A 276 -1.74 -6.14 -7.97
CA CYS A 276 -0.66 -7.04 -8.42
C CYS A 276 0.73 -6.76 -7.79
N GLY A 277 0.79 -6.25 -6.57
CA GLY A 277 2.04 -5.92 -5.90
C GLY A 277 2.65 -4.55 -6.27
N LYS A 278 1.94 -3.71 -7.01
CA LYS A 278 2.34 -2.33 -7.34
C LYS A 278 1.20 -1.35 -7.04
N LEU A 279 1.55 -0.06 -7.05
CA LEU A 279 0.56 1.01 -7.20
C LEU A 279 0.23 1.13 -8.69
N ILE A 280 -1.05 1.07 -9.01
CA ILE A 280 -1.58 1.21 -10.37
C ILE A 280 -2.07 2.64 -10.54
N VAL A 281 -1.90 3.19 -11.75
CA VAL A 281 -2.35 4.54 -12.08
C VAL A 281 -3.36 4.45 -13.22
N SER A 282 -4.48 5.14 -13.06
CA SER A 282 -5.51 5.33 -14.07
C SER A 282 -5.56 6.83 -14.44
N PRO A 283 -5.23 7.21 -15.69
CA PRO A 283 -5.16 8.61 -16.11
C PRO A 283 -6.52 9.22 -16.48
N TYR A 284 -7.61 8.48 -16.33
CA TYR A 284 -8.90 8.80 -16.95
C TYR A 284 -9.70 9.93 -16.28
N LEU A 285 -9.21 10.54 -15.19
CA LEU A 285 -9.75 11.83 -14.72
C LEU A 285 -9.21 13.01 -15.55
N SER A 286 -8.72 12.74 -16.77
CA SER A 286 -8.17 13.71 -17.71
C SER A 286 -8.95 13.67 -19.04
N GLY A 287 -10.05 14.40 -19.15
CA GLY A 287 -10.78 14.51 -20.41
C GLY A 287 -12.04 15.34 -20.30
N GLU A 288 -12.08 16.47 -21.02
CA GLU A 288 -13.20 17.43 -21.21
C GLU A 288 -13.92 18.03 -19.98
N THR A 289 -13.78 17.47 -18.77
CA THR A 289 -14.41 17.94 -17.53
C THR A 289 -13.67 19.10 -16.88
N GLY A 290 -13.03 19.90 -17.71
CA GLY A 290 -11.96 20.78 -17.33
C GLY A 290 -12.30 22.07 -16.61
N ALA A 291 -13.42 22.07 -15.91
CA ALA A 291 -13.87 23.18 -15.09
C ALA A 291 -14.32 22.71 -13.70
N GLN A 292 -14.03 21.48 -13.29
CA GLN A 292 -14.62 20.88 -12.09
C GLN A 292 -13.61 20.72 -10.95
N ASP A 293 -14.05 21.12 -9.75
CA ASP A 293 -13.24 21.01 -8.55
C ASP A 293 -13.10 19.53 -8.13
N LEU A 294 -11.92 18.97 -8.43
CA LEU A 294 -11.60 17.58 -8.09
C LEU A 294 -11.51 17.33 -6.57
N SER A 295 -11.56 18.36 -5.71
CA SER A 295 -11.54 18.20 -4.25
C SER A 295 -12.76 17.44 -3.70
N LYS A 296 -13.81 17.31 -4.51
CA LYS A 296 -15.07 16.65 -4.14
C LYS A 296 -15.38 15.41 -4.98
N VAL A 297 -14.39 14.88 -5.70
CA VAL A 297 -14.54 13.60 -6.42
C VAL A 297 -14.96 12.52 -5.45
N LEU A 298 -15.92 11.69 -5.85
CA LEU A 298 -16.37 10.53 -5.10
C LEU A 298 -16.24 9.30 -5.99
N ALA A 299 -15.53 8.27 -5.51
CA ALA A 299 -15.55 6.96 -6.12
C ALA A 299 -16.51 6.06 -5.35
N LYS A 300 -17.49 5.49 -6.05
CA LYS A 300 -18.52 4.63 -5.47
C LYS A 300 -18.41 3.23 -6.08
N ALA A 301 -18.33 2.21 -5.23
CA ALA A 301 -18.32 0.83 -5.67
C ALA A 301 -19.66 0.46 -6.32
N ASP A 302 -19.64 -0.35 -7.37
CA ASP A 302 -20.88 -0.80 -8.02
C ASP A 302 -21.58 -1.89 -7.21
N ALA A 303 -20.84 -2.58 -6.34
CA ALA A 303 -21.37 -3.57 -5.40
C ALA A 303 -20.83 -3.29 -3.99
N GLU A 304 -21.69 -3.50 -2.99
CA GLU A 304 -21.26 -3.50 -1.59
C GLU A 304 -20.34 -4.69 -1.30
N GLY A 305 -19.45 -4.49 -0.34
CA GLY A 305 -18.55 -5.54 0.13
C GLY A 305 -17.16 -5.50 -0.50
N PRO A 306 -16.34 -6.51 -0.20
CA PRO A 306 -14.88 -6.37 -0.27
C PRO A 306 -14.31 -6.54 -1.70
N GLU A 307 -15.18 -6.79 -2.67
CA GLU A 307 -14.88 -6.84 -4.10
C GLU A 307 -15.25 -5.53 -4.82
N GLY A 308 -15.89 -4.57 -4.13
CA GLY A 308 -16.38 -3.31 -4.70
C GLY A 308 -15.28 -2.39 -5.25
N TRP A 309 -14.01 -2.61 -4.94
CA TRP A 309 -12.90 -1.89 -5.59
C TRP A 309 -12.59 -2.37 -7.01
N LYS A 310 -13.07 -3.57 -7.39
CA LYS A 310 -12.80 -4.14 -8.72
C LYS A 310 -13.68 -3.54 -9.81
N ALA A 311 -14.81 -2.95 -9.43
CA ALA A 311 -15.71 -2.24 -10.33
C ALA A 311 -16.28 -1.04 -9.57
N PHE A 312 -15.97 0.16 -10.04
CA PHE A 312 -16.47 1.37 -9.41
C PHE A 312 -16.69 2.50 -10.40
N SER A 313 -17.62 3.35 -10.04
CA SER A 313 -17.99 4.54 -10.81
C SER A 313 -17.49 5.79 -10.11
N VAL A 314 -16.95 6.74 -10.88
CA VAL A 314 -16.42 8.00 -10.34
C VAL A 314 -17.36 9.14 -10.67
N PHE A 315 -17.61 9.98 -9.66
CA PHE A 315 -18.52 11.10 -9.74
C PHE A 315 -17.86 12.37 -9.24
N VAL A 316 -18.38 13.50 -9.72
CA VAL A 316 -18.07 14.84 -9.24
C VAL A 316 -19.36 15.58 -8.94
N PRO A 317 -19.38 16.50 -7.97
CA PRO A 317 -20.58 17.27 -7.65
C PRO A 317 -21.01 18.11 -8.85
N GLY A 318 -22.32 18.30 -9.00
CA GLY A 318 -22.89 19.22 -9.96
C GLY A 318 -22.69 20.67 -9.57
N ARG A 319 -23.39 21.56 -10.29
CA ARG A 319 -23.34 23.01 -10.01
C ARG A 319 -23.93 23.34 -8.65
N ASP A 320 -24.91 22.57 -8.18
CA ASP A 320 -25.41 22.61 -6.81
C ASP A 320 -24.78 21.48 -5.97
N PRO A 321 -23.92 21.80 -4.99
CA PRO A 321 -23.28 20.81 -4.13
C PRO A 321 -24.23 20.15 -3.11
N THR A 322 -25.47 20.64 -2.98
CA THR A 322 -26.47 20.12 -2.02
C THR A 322 -27.46 19.13 -2.64
N ALA A 323 -27.56 19.10 -3.96
CA ALA A 323 -28.43 18.16 -4.68
C ALA A 323 -27.69 16.84 -4.96
N GLN A 324 -28.06 15.77 -4.25
CA GLN A 324 -27.51 14.42 -4.47
C GLN A 324 -27.73 13.92 -5.91
N ALA A 325 -28.75 14.47 -6.59
CA ALA A 325 -29.12 14.17 -7.98
C ALA A 325 -28.25 14.88 -9.05
N GLU A 326 -27.44 15.88 -8.70
CA GLU A 326 -26.64 16.62 -9.69
C GLU A 326 -25.21 16.08 -9.87
N ARG A 327 -24.90 14.87 -9.41
CA ARG A 327 -23.55 14.33 -9.59
C ARG A 327 -23.32 13.94 -11.05
N ARG A 328 -22.25 14.47 -11.67
CA ARG A 328 -21.83 14.07 -13.02
C ARG A 328 -20.96 12.82 -12.94
N HIS A 329 -21.33 11.79 -13.71
CA HIS A 329 -20.51 10.59 -13.90
C HIS A 329 -19.28 10.92 -14.75
N LEU A 330 -18.09 10.57 -14.27
CA LEU A 330 -16.81 10.76 -14.96
C LEU A 330 -16.34 9.51 -15.71
N GLY A 331 -16.75 8.33 -15.25
CA GLY A 331 -16.34 7.08 -15.86
C GLY A 331 -16.54 5.89 -14.92
N HIS A 332 -16.70 4.73 -15.53
CA HIS A 332 -16.80 3.44 -14.87
C HIS A 332 -15.50 2.67 -15.06
N PHE A 333 -14.96 2.11 -13.98
CA PHE A 333 -13.65 1.50 -13.96
C PHE A 333 -13.72 0.05 -13.51
N VAL A 334 -13.16 -0.84 -14.34
CA VAL A 334 -13.07 -2.27 -14.05
C VAL A 334 -11.62 -2.70 -13.91
N TRP A 335 -11.34 -3.47 -12.86
CA TRP A 335 -10.02 -4.02 -12.57
C TRP A 335 -9.75 -5.27 -13.39
N ILE A 336 -8.69 -5.24 -14.21
CA ILE A 336 -8.23 -6.39 -14.99
C ILE A 336 -7.02 -7.02 -14.31
N ALA A 337 -7.27 -7.94 -13.38
CA ALA A 337 -6.20 -8.59 -12.59
C ALA A 337 -5.05 -9.19 -13.41
N PRO A 338 -5.26 -9.86 -14.58
CA PRO A 338 -4.15 -10.38 -15.38
C PRO A 338 -3.25 -9.30 -15.98
N LYS A 339 -3.79 -8.12 -16.29
CA LYS A 339 -3.05 -6.99 -16.89
C LYS A 339 -2.53 -6.01 -15.83
N CYS A 340 -3.08 -6.10 -14.62
CA CYS A 340 -2.73 -5.24 -13.50
C CYS A 340 -2.94 -3.77 -13.83
N GLU A 341 -4.13 -3.46 -14.36
CA GLU A 341 -4.58 -2.13 -14.77
C GLU A 341 -6.09 -1.99 -14.53
N TRP A 342 -6.55 -0.75 -14.32
CA TRP A 342 -7.95 -0.41 -14.50
C TRP A 342 -8.19 -0.03 -15.95
N VAL A 343 -9.30 -0.49 -16.50
CA VAL A 343 -9.80 -0.09 -17.81
C VAL A 343 -11.12 0.65 -17.61
N THR A 344 -11.41 1.60 -18.50
CA THR A 344 -12.77 2.12 -18.62
C THR A 344 -13.62 1.07 -19.32
N ASP A 345 -14.78 0.78 -18.77
CA ASP A 345 -15.82 0.05 -19.49
C ASP A 345 -16.73 1.11 -20.12
N ASP A 346 -16.25 1.67 -21.23
CA ASP A 346 -17.10 2.52 -22.06
C ASP A 346 -18.02 1.58 -22.86
N GLU A 347 -19.09 1.08 -22.23
CA GLU A 347 -20.28 0.72 -22.99
C GLU A 347 -20.93 2.01 -23.54
N GLU A 348 -20.25 2.67 -24.47
CA GLU A 348 -20.94 3.30 -25.60
C GLU A 348 -21.31 2.18 -26.60
N GLY A 349 -22.17 1.27 -26.13
CA GLY A 349 -23.14 0.64 -27.01
C GLY A 349 -24.16 1.71 -27.37
N GLN A 350 -23.86 2.45 -28.44
CA GLN A 350 -24.89 3.02 -29.29
C GLN A 350 -25.76 1.87 -29.80
N ASP A 351 -26.76 1.47 -29.02
CA ASP A 351 -27.91 0.79 -29.61
C ASP A 351 -28.81 1.87 -30.21
N MET A 352 -28.80 1.85 -31.55
CA MET A 352 -29.81 2.47 -32.42
C MET A 352 -31.20 1.89 -32.18
#